data_AF-A0A842X9K1-F1
#
_entry.id   AF-A0A842X9K1-F1
#
_cell.length_a   1.000
_cell.length_b   1.000
_cell.length_c   1.000
_cell.angle_alpha   90.00
_cell.angle_beta   90.00
_cell.angle_gamma   90.00
#
_symmetry.space_group_name_H-M   'P 1'
#
loop_
_entity.id
_entity.type
_entity.pdbx_description
1 polymer ?
#
loop_
_entity_poly.entity_id
_entity_poly.type
_entity_poly.pdbx_seq_one_letter_code
_entity_poly.pdbx_strand_id
1 'polypeptide(L)'
;MANRSSFFILALYSALFSVFASLTLAYSLNLIYLIGDERQEIFLFSGLLLGSLFYSMLGSIRFRGIVTLSLIFSMISYSLAFWIIFSNSMVIDNILLMITSFLITSPLMPSTAYIGRNLDSKLTTRISFSLITYVSFVIIILAFAIVYVKSLQTILPAGILIFAIVSVIISIFLRGW
;
A
#
# COMPACT_ATOMS: atom_id res chain seq x y z
N MET A 1 -0.82 22.55 -18.13
CA MET A 1 -0.03 22.29 -16.91
C MET A 1 -1.03 21.91 -15.83
N ALA A 2 -1.06 20.67 -15.35
CA ALA A 2 -1.85 20.35 -14.17
C ALA A 2 -1.43 21.29 -13.04
N ASN A 3 -2.41 21.93 -12.39
CA ASN A 3 -2.16 22.90 -11.33
C ASN A 3 -1.33 22.20 -10.24
N ARG A 4 -0.23 22.80 -9.75
CA ARG A 4 0.69 22.13 -8.80
C ARG A 4 -0.07 21.57 -7.58
N SER A 5 -1.14 22.24 -7.16
CA SER A 5 -2.07 21.77 -6.12
C SER A 5 -2.75 20.44 -6.48
N SER A 6 -3.29 20.30 -7.69
CA SER A 6 -3.93 19.07 -8.17
C SER A 6 -2.96 17.88 -8.15
N PHE A 7 -1.68 18.10 -8.45
CA PHE A 7 -0.66 17.05 -8.38
C PHE A 7 -0.46 16.51 -6.97
N PHE A 8 -0.27 17.39 -5.97
CA PHE A 8 -0.08 16.97 -4.57
C PHE A 8 -1.33 16.29 -4.01
N ILE A 9 -2.51 16.82 -4.34
CA ILE A 9 -3.80 16.25 -3.94
C ILE A 9 -3.94 14.82 -4.48
N LEU A 10 -3.66 14.61 -5.77
CA LEU A 10 -3.71 13.30 -6.40
C LEU A 10 -2.69 12.32 -5.80
N ALA A 11 -1.48 12.79 -5.47
CA ALA A 11 -0.46 11.96 -4.84
C ALA A 11 -0.87 11.51 -3.43
N LEU A 12 -1.44 12.43 -2.64
CA LEU A 12 -1.95 12.14 -1.30
C LEU A 12 -3.12 11.16 -1.35
N TYR A 13 -4.06 11.34 -2.29
CA TYR A 13 -5.18 10.40 -2.46
C TYR A 13 -4.72 9.02 -2.90
N SER A 14 -3.74 8.94 -3.81
CA SER A 14 -3.11 7.67 -4.19
C SER A 14 -2.56 6.96 -2.96
N ALA A 15 -1.80 7.68 -2.13
CA ALA A 15 -1.20 7.13 -0.93
C ALA A 15 -2.26 6.65 0.06
N LEU A 16 -3.29 7.46 0.36
CA LEU A 16 -4.38 7.08 1.26
C LEU A 16 -5.09 5.81 0.78
N PHE A 17 -5.49 5.77 -0.49
CA PHE A 17 -6.13 4.59 -1.07
C PHE A 17 -5.27 3.34 -0.94
N SER A 18 -3.98 3.45 -1.26
CA SER A 18 -3.04 2.33 -1.15
C SER A 18 -2.82 1.87 0.28
N VAL A 19 -2.71 2.80 1.24
CA VAL A 19 -2.53 2.45 2.65
C VAL A 19 -3.74 1.66 3.14
N PHE A 20 -4.96 2.14 2.90
CA PHE A 20 -6.15 1.43 3.34
C PHE A 20 -6.30 0.07 2.64
N ALA A 21 -5.96 -0.02 1.35
CA ALA A 21 -5.93 -1.31 0.65
C ALA A 21 -4.89 -2.26 1.29
N SER A 22 -3.65 -1.81 1.50
CA SER A 22 -2.59 -2.62 2.12
C SER A 22 -2.89 -2.99 3.57
N LEU A 23 -3.50 -2.11 4.37
CA LEU A 23 -3.94 -2.43 5.74
C LEU A 23 -5.08 -3.44 5.75
N THR A 24 -6.04 -3.33 4.82
CA THR A 24 -7.11 -4.34 4.66
C THR A 24 -6.50 -5.72 4.39
N LEU A 25 -5.47 -5.79 3.53
CA LEU A 25 -4.75 -7.02 3.22
C LEU A 25 -3.91 -7.53 4.40
N ALA A 26 -3.16 -6.64 5.07
CA ALA A 26 -2.38 -6.97 6.24
C ALA A 26 -3.27 -7.57 7.34
N TYR A 27 -4.46 -7.00 7.49
CA TYR A 27 -5.46 -7.47 8.43
C TYR A 27 -6.02 -8.83 8.04
N SER A 28 -6.42 -9.03 6.77
CA SER A 28 -6.96 -10.34 6.33
C SER A 28 -5.96 -11.49 6.48
N LEU A 29 -4.67 -11.16 6.52
CA LEU A 29 -3.56 -12.09 6.72
C LEU A 29 -3.06 -12.15 8.17
N ASN A 30 -3.73 -11.48 9.11
CA ASN A 30 -3.34 -11.34 10.53
C ASN A 30 -1.93 -10.73 10.76
N LEU A 31 -1.28 -10.18 9.73
CA LEU A 31 0.02 -9.54 9.85
C LEU A 31 -0.04 -8.25 10.66
N ILE A 32 -1.19 -7.58 10.70
CA ILE A 32 -1.38 -6.33 11.44
C ILE A 32 -1.15 -6.52 12.96
N TYR A 33 -1.34 -7.74 13.47
CA TYR A 33 -1.12 -8.07 14.88
C TYR A 33 0.38 -8.18 15.22
N LEU A 34 1.23 -8.39 14.21
CA LEU A 34 2.69 -8.44 14.37
C LEU A 34 3.32 -7.04 14.47
N ILE A 35 2.56 -5.98 14.14
CA ILE A 35 2.99 -4.58 14.30
C ILE A 35 3.22 -4.22 15.78
N GLY A 36 2.69 -5.01 16.72
CA GLY A 36 2.90 -4.82 18.16
C GLY A 36 4.02 -5.68 18.78
N ASP A 37 4.74 -6.49 17.99
CA ASP A 37 5.89 -7.26 18.47
C ASP A 37 7.20 -6.57 18.03
N GLU A 38 7.86 -5.89 18.96
CA GLU A 38 9.12 -5.15 18.74
C GLU A 38 10.21 -5.99 18.05
N ARG A 39 10.20 -7.32 18.20
CA ARG A 39 11.19 -8.21 17.58
C ARG A 39 10.98 -8.39 16.07
N GLN A 40 9.73 -8.24 15.64
CA GLN A 40 9.30 -8.48 14.26
C GLN A 40 9.08 -7.18 13.49
N GLU A 41 8.89 -6.06 14.20
CA GLU A 41 8.68 -4.72 13.63
C GLU A 41 9.72 -4.36 12.56
N ILE A 42 11.01 -4.57 12.82
CA ILE A 42 12.08 -4.19 11.90
C ILE A 42 11.92 -4.88 10.53
N PHE A 43 11.58 -6.17 10.53
CA PHE A 43 11.42 -6.96 9.30
C PHE A 43 10.11 -6.63 8.58
N LEU A 44 9.04 -6.38 9.34
CA LEU A 44 7.77 -5.93 8.80
C LEU A 44 7.91 -4.56 8.12
N PHE A 45 8.53 -3.59 8.79
CA PHE A 45 8.76 -2.27 8.23
C PHE A 45 9.73 -2.29 7.05
N SER A 46 10.79 -3.10 7.09
CA SER A 46 11.73 -3.18 5.97
C SER A 46 11.05 -3.69 4.69
N GLY A 47 10.19 -4.71 4.79
CA GLY A 47 9.40 -5.19 3.66
C GLY A 47 8.40 -4.14 3.16
N LEU A 48 7.68 -3.47 4.06
CA LEU A 48 6.77 -2.37 3.69
C LEU A 48 7.49 -1.22 2.98
N LEU A 49 8.67 -0.82 3.46
CA LEU A 49 9.49 0.24 2.84
C LEU A 49 9.96 -0.16 1.44
N LEU A 50 10.56 -1.35 1.31
CA LEU A 50 11.07 -1.85 0.03
C LEU A 50 9.95 -2.04 -0.99
N GLY A 51 8.84 -2.65 -0.55
CA GLY A 51 7.68 -2.90 -1.40
C GLY A 51 7.02 -1.60 -1.85
N SER A 52 6.82 -0.66 -0.93
CA SER A 52 6.16 0.60 -1.28
C SER A 52 6.95 1.42 -2.29
N LEU A 53 8.28 1.48 -2.15
CA LEU A 53 9.16 2.11 -3.14
C LEU A 53 9.11 1.39 -4.48
N PHE A 54 9.21 0.05 -4.47
CA PHE A 54 9.26 -0.76 -5.68
C PHE A 54 7.96 -0.66 -6.49
N TYR A 55 6.81 -0.89 -5.84
CA TYR A 55 5.50 -0.86 -6.51
C TYR A 55 5.09 0.56 -6.92
N SER A 56 5.45 1.60 -6.16
CA SER A 56 5.19 2.98 -6.59
C SER A 56 6.03 3.37 -7.81
N MET A 57 7.28 2.90 -7.90
CA MET A 57 8.13 3.12 -9.07
C MET A 57 7.60 2.37 -10.29
N LEU A 58 7.26 1.09 -10.14
CA LEU A 58 6.69 0.30 -11.25
C LEU A 58 5.38 0.88 -11.79
N GLY A 59 4.49 1.32 -10.90
CA GLY A 59 3.23 1.94 -11.32
C GLY A 59 3.42 3.29 -12.03
N SER A 60 4.57 3.95 -11.85
CA SER A 60 4.88 5.21 -12.54
C SER A 60 5.34 5.05 -14.00
N ILE A 61 5.55 3.80 -14.47
CA ILE A 61 6.01 3.51 -15.83
C ILE A 61 4.90 3.77 -16.86
N ARG A 62 5.24 4.44 -17.98
CA ARG A 62 4.27 4.72 -19.06
C ARG A 62 4.21 3.57 -20.04
N PHE A 63 3.16 2.78 -19.96
CA PHE A 63 2.86 1.72 -20.93
C PHE A 63 1.36 1.60 -21.19
N ARG A 64 0.97 1.27 -22.43
CA ARG A 64 -0.43 1.05 -22.81
C ARG A 64 -0.93 -0.23 -22.12
N GLY A 65 -1.82 -0.08 -21.14
CA GLY A 65 -2.28 -1.22 -20.32
C GLY A 65 -1.52 -1.41 -19.01
N ILE A 66 -0.74 -0.40 -18.56
CA ILE A 66 -0.07 -0.45 -17.26
C ILE A 66 -1.03 -0.70 -16.10
N VAL A 67 -2.24 -0.13 -16.14
CA VAL A 67 -3.27 -0.33 -15.11
C VAL A 67 -3.69 -1.80 -15.03
N THR A 68 -4.03 -2.42 -16.16
CA THR A 68 -4.38 -3.85 -16.20
C THR A 68 -3.23 -4.74 -15.75
N LEU A 69 -2.01 -4.44 -16.20
CA LEU A 69 -0.82 -5.19 -15.82
C LEU A 69 -0.53 -5.05 -14.31
N SER A 70 -0.66 -3.85 -13.76
CA SER A 70 -0.50 -3.60 -12.32
C SER A 70 -1.54 -4.32 -11.45
N LEU A 71 -2.78 -4.46 -11.92
CA LEU A 71 -3.80 -5.24 -11.24
C LEU A 71 -3.43 -6.73 -11.22
N ILE A 72 -2.98 -7.28 -12.36
CA ILE A 72 -2.51 -8.67 -12.45
C ILE A 72 -1.32 -8.91 -11.51
N PHE A 73 -0.32 -8.03 -11.54
CA PHE A 73 0.84 -8.12 -10.65
C PHE A 73 0.45 -8.03 -9.17
N SER A 74 -0.50 -7.16 -8.82
CA SER A 74 -0.99 -7.08 -7.45
C SER A 74 -1.77 -8.34 -7.04
N MET A 75 -2.59 -8.92 -7.91
CA MET A 75 -3.26 -10.19 -7.66
C MET A 75 -2.28 -11.36 -7.47
N ILE A 76 -1.22 -11.43 -8.29
CA ILE A 76 -0.16 -12.44 -8.16
C ILE A 76 0.58 -12.26 -6.84
N SER A 77 0.98 -11.02 -6.52
CA SER A 77 1.70 -10.69 -5.29
C SER A 77 0.87 -11.03 -4.05
N TYR A 78 -0.42 -10.73 -4.09
CA TYR A 78 -1.37 -11.10 -3.04
C TYR A 78 -1.52 -12.62 -2.90
N SER A 79 -1.71 -13.34 -4.01
CA SER A 79 -1.81 -14.80 -4.01
C SER A 79 -0.54 -15.46 -3.44
N LEU A 80 0.63 -14.91 -3.75
CA LEU A 80 1.91 -15.37 -3.19
C LEU A 80 2.02 -15.08 -1.69
N ALA A 81 1.63 -13.87 -1.24
CA ALA A 81 1.63 -13.53 0.18
C ALA A 81 0.72 -14.48 0.97
N PHE A 82 -0.49 -14.72 0.45
CA PHE A 82 -1.43 -15.69 1.01
C PHE A 82 -0.83 -17.09 1.05
N TRP A 83 -0.27 -17.57 -0.07
CA TRP A 83 0.34 -18.89 -0.12
C TRP A 83 1.50 -19.05 0.88
N ILE A 84 2.40 -18.07 1.02
CA ILE A 84 3.50 -18.11 2.00
C ILE A 84 2.96 -18.25 3.43
N ILE A 85 1.97 -17.46 3.79
CA ILE A 85 1.43 -17.43 5.16
C ILE A 85 0.72 -18.74 5.51
N PHE A 86 -0.13 -19.22 4.60
CA PHE A 86 -0.91 -20.45 4.84
C PHE A 86 -0.07 -21.72 4.72
N SER A 87 0.93 -21.76 3.84
CA SER A 87 1.84 -22.91 3.74
C SER A 87 2.73 -23.08 4.97
N ASN A 88 2.97 -22.02 5.75
CA ASN A 88 3.75 -22.04 6.98
C ASN A 88 2.88 -22.08 8.26
N SER A 89 1.61 -22.50 8.16
CA SER A 89 0.69 -22.61 9.30
C SER A 89 0.58 -21.33 10.15
N MET A 90 0.66 -20.15 9.52
CA MET A 90 0.68 -18.84 10.20
C MET A 90 1.90 -18.60 11.11
N VAL A 91 2.91 -19.48 11.10
CA VAL A 91 4.19 -19.29 11.78
C VAL A 91 5.18 -18.77 10.76
N ILE A 92 5.42 -17.47 10.77
CA ILE A 92 6.21 -16.79 9.76
C ILE A 92 7.54 -16.39 10.40
N ASP A 93 8.66 -16.82 9.81
CA ASP A 93 9.97 -16.34 10.22
C ASP A 93 10.20 -14.87 9.78
N ASN A 94 11.25 -14.24 10.28
CA ASN A 94 11.54 -12.84 10.00
C ASN A 94 11.76 -12.54 8.50
N ILE A 95 12.30 -13.50 7.72
CA ILE A 95 12.57 -13.30 6.29
C ILE A 95 11.26 -13.40 5.50
N LEU A 96 10.45 -14.41 5.77
CA LEU A 96 9.13 -14.59 5.19
C LEU A 96 8.20 -13.43 5.60
N LEU A 97 8.34 -12.87 6.80
CA LEU A 97 7.62 -11.69 7.24
C LEU A 97 8.01 -10.46 6.40
N MET A 98 9.29 -10.27 6.14
CA MET A 98 9.77 -9.21 5.23
C MET A 98 9.24 -9.40 3.81
N ILE A 99 9.24 -10.63 3.28
CA ILE A 99 8.74 -10.93 1.93
C ILE A 99 7.21 -10.71 1.85
N THR A 100 6.45 -11.20 2.82
CA THR A 100 5.00 -11.03 2.85
C THR A 100 4.61 -9.58 3.03
N SER A 101 5.28 -8.83 3.92
CA SER A 101 5.08 -7.40 4.09
C SER A 101 5.48 -6.59 2.84
N PHE A 102 6.49 -7.02 2.08
CA PHE A 102 6.75 -6.47 0.75
C PHE A 102 5.56 -6.67 -0.20
N LEU A 103 5.05 -7.89 -0.32
CA LEU A 103 4.00 -8.26 -1.28
C LEU A 103 2.64 -7.58 -1.00
N ILE A 104 2.28 -7.36 0.27
CA ILE A 104 1.02 -6.68 0.64
C ILE A 104 0.98 -5.19 0.29
N THR A 105 2.13 -4.58 -0.05
CA THR A 105 2.19 -3.20 -0.56
C THR A 105 1.86 -3.09 -2.04
N SER A 106 1.65 -4.22 -2.74
CA SER A 106 1.35 -4.26 -4.17
C SER A 106 0.18 -3.39 -4.66
N PRO A 107 -0.87 -3.05 -3.86
CA PRO A 107 -1.91 -2.10 -4.28
C PRO A 107 -1.40 -0.67 -4.59
N LEU A 108 -0.17 -0.32 -4.19
CA LEU A 108 0.49 0.91 -4.62
C LEU A 108 0.68 0.96 -6.14
N MET A 109 0.99 -0.16 -6.79
CA MET A 109 1.24 -0.19 -8.23
C MET A 109 0.01 0.21 -9.06
N PRO A 110 -1.19 -0.39 -8.88
CA PRO A 110 -2.37 0.01 -9.64
C PRO A 110 -2.86 1.41 -9.29
N SER A 111 -2.74 1.86 -8.04
CA SER A 111 -3.11 3.23 -7.67
C SER A 111 -2.25 4.28 -8.37
N THR A 112 -0.92 4.10 -8.35
CA THR A 112 0.03 5.00 -8.98
C THR A 112 -0.05 4.93 -10.50
N ALA A 113 -0.30 3.75 -11.08
CA ALA A 113 -0.55 3.59 -12.51
C ALA A 113 -1.82 4.29 -12.98
N TYR A 114 -2.92 4.17 -12.21
CA TYR A 114 -4.20 4.81 -12.54
C TYR A 114 -4.09 6.33 -12.48
N ILE A 115 -3.56 6.87 -11.38
CA ILE A 115 -3.48 8.32 -11.15
C ILE A 115 -2.36 8.95 -12.00
N GLY A 116 -1.23 8.26 -12.16
CA GLY A 116 -0.11 8.70 -13.00
C GLY A 116 -0.46 8.78 -14.49
N ARG A 117 -1.42 7.96 -14.97
CA ARG A 117 -1.94 8.04 -16.34
C ARG A 117 -2.66 9.35 -16.61
N ASN A 118 -3.35 9.91 -15.61
CA ASN A 118 -4.13 11.15 -15.76
C ASN A 118 -3.26 12.42 -15.71
N LEU A 119 -2.00 12.32 -15.27
CA LEU A 119 -1.14 13.49 -15.07
C LEU A 119 -0.35 13.95 -16.32
N ASP A 120 -0.40 13.21 -17.44
CA ASP A 120 0.33 13.43 -18.72
C ASP A 120 1.66 14.21 -18.59
N SER A 121 2.50 13.77 -17.64
CA SER A 121 3.65 14.52 -17.16
C SER A 121 4.99 13.91 -17.62
N LYS A 122 6.07 14.71 -17.53
CA LYS A 122 7.44 14.28 -17.83
C LYS A 122 7.90 13.19 -16.85
N LEU A 123 8.94 12.44 -17.20
CA LEU A 123 9.51 11.39 -16.34
C LEU A 123 9.85 11.90 -14.94
N THR A 124 10.45 13.08 -14.84
CA THR A 124 10.84 13.71 -13.55
C THR A 124 9.65 13.91 -12.62
N THR A 125 8.54 14.45 -13.14
CA THR A 125 7.30 14.63 -12.38
C THR A 125 6.66 13.31 -11.94
N ARG A 126 6.86 12.22 -12.68
CA ARG A 126 6.37 10.88 -12.28
C ARG A 126 7.22 10.27 -11.18
N ILE A 127 8.54 10.44 -11.24
CA ILE A 127 9.44 10.02 -10.16
C ILE A 127 9.08 10.79 -8.88
N SER A 128 8.88 12.11 -8.96
CA SER A 128 8.42 12.90 -7.82
C SER A 128 7.07 12.43 -7.28
N PHE A 129 6.12 12.09 -8.16
CA PHE A 129 4.81 11.57 -7.77
C PHE A 129 4.95 10.26 -6.99
N SER A 130 5.74 9.33 -7.52
CA SER A 130 6.04 8.04 -6.90
C SER A 130 6.69 8.21 -5.52
N LEU A 131 7.68 9.11 -5.42
CA LEU A 131 8.36 9.41 -4.16
C LEU A 131 7.42 10.03 -3.12
N ILE A 132 6.55 10.98 -3.52
CA ILE A 132 5.57 11.57 -2.60
C ILE A 132 4.57 10.51 -2.15
N THR A 133 4.11 9.64 -3.05
CA THR A 133 3.19 8.55 -2.71
C THR A 133 3.83 7.58 -1.73
N TYR A 134 5.09 7.18 -1.99
CA TYR A 134 5.89 6.36 -1.10
C TYR A 134 6.05 6.98 0.29
N VAL A 135 6.55 8.22 0.38
CA VAL A 135 6.76 8.90 1.66
C VAL A 135 5.45 9.05 2.43
N SER A 136 4.37 9.43 1.74
CA SER A 136 3.04 9.56 2.36
C SER A 136 2.53 8.22 2.87
N PHE A 137 2.66 7.15 2.09
CA PHE A 137 2.28 5.80 2.50
C PHE A 137 2.99 5.36 3.78
N VAL A 138 4.32 5.54 3.82
CA VAL A 138 5.15 5.19 4.98
C VAL A 138 4.75 5.98 6.22
N ILE A 139 4.53 7.30 6.10
CA ILE A 139 4.13 8.15 7.21
C ILE A 139 2.77 7.72 7.78
N ILE A 140 1.80 7.42 6.91
CA ILE A 140 0.46 7.01 7.37
C ILE A 140 0.52 5.65 8.06
N ILE A 141 1.28 4.68 7.53
CA ILE A 141 1.47 3.39 8.21
C ILE A 141 2.16 3.56 9.56
N LEU A 142 3.21 4.38 9.64
CA LEU A 142 3.90 4.64 10.89
C LEU A 142 2.95 5.26 11.94
N ALA A 143 2.15 6.25 11.53
CA ALA A 143 1.14 6.84 12.40
C ALA A 143 0.12 5.80 12.88
N PHE A 144 -0.34 4.93 11.98
CA PHE A 144 -1.24 3.83 12.33
C PHE A 144 -0.60 2.86 13.34
N ALA A 145 0.65 2.46 13.13
CA ALA A 145 1.39 1.59 14.04
C ALA A 145 1.54 2.20 15.45
N ILE A 146 1.88 3.49 15.55
CA ILE A 146 1.98 4.20 16.85
C ILE A 146 0.64 4.17 17.59
N VAL A 147 -0.46 4.45 16.89
CA VAL A 147 -1.81 4.42 17.49
C VAL A 147 -2.21 3.01 17.88
N TYR A 148 -1.89 2.02 17.05
CA TYR A 148 -2.13 0.61 17.30
C TYR A 148 -1.46 0.15 18.61
N VAL A 149 -0.18 0.43 18.79
CA VAL A 149 0.59 0.09 20.00
C VAL A 149 0.02 0.79 21.23
N LYS A 150 -0.28 2.09 21.14
CA LYS A 150 -0.84 2.86 22.27
C LYS A 150 -2.24 2.43 22.68
N SER A 151 -3.04 1.86 21.77
CA SER A 151 -4.42 1.43 22.04
C SER A 151 -4.52 -0.01 22.56
N LEU A 152 -3.39 -0.64 22.92
CA LEU A 152 -3.33 -2.02 23.43
C LEU A 152 -4.05 -3.03 22.53
N GLN A 153 -4.06 -2.78 21.21
CA GLN A 153 -4.63 -3.69 20.19
C GLN A 153 -6.15 -3.93 20.28
N THR A 154 -6.87 -3.20 21.15
CA THR A 154 -8.28 -3.48 21.48
C THR A 154 -9.32 -3.01 20.46
N ILE A 155 -8.95 -2.12 19.52
CA ILE A 155 -9.90 -1.44 18.60
C ILE A 155 -10.08 -2.22 17.28
N LEU A 156 -9.31 -3.28 17.06
CA LEU A 156 -9.07 -3.81 15.71
C LEU A 156 -10.12 -4.73 15.07
N PRO A 157 -10.95 -5.52 15.77
CA PRO A 157 -11.88 -6.47 15.13
C PRO A 157 -12.75 -5.90 13.99
N ALA A 158 -13.08 -4.60 14.04
CA ALA A 158 -13.88 -3.91 13.02
C ALA A 158 -13.07 -3.37 11.81
N GLY A 159 -11.75 -3.52 11.81
CA GLY A 159 -10.82 -2.81 10.92
C GLY A 159 -10.98 -3.10 9.42
N ILE A 160 -11.15 -4.37 9.01
CA ILE A 160 -11.25 -4.74 7.59
C ILE A 160 -12.39 -4.00 6.90
N LEU A 161 -13.59 -4.05 7.49
CA LEU A 161 -14.79 -3.43 6.91
C LEU A 161 -14.64 -1.92 6.86
N ILE A 162 -14.11 -1.31 7.93
CA ILE A 162 -13.86 0.14 7.99
C ILE A 162 -12.88 0.56 6.90
N PHE A 163 -11.74 -0.13 6.77
CA PHE A 163 -10.73 0.19 5.75
C PHE A 163 -11.25 -0.02 4.34
N ALA A 164 -11.99 -1.10 4.09
CA ALA A 164 -12.64 -1.35 2.80
C ALA A 164 -13.65 -0.25 2.45
N ILE A 165 -14.51 0.16 3.39
CA ILE A 165 -15.47 1.25 3.19
C ILE A 165 -14.74 2.56 2.88
N VAL A 166 -13.69 2.89 3.63
CA VAL A 166 -12.89 4.10 3.39
C VAL A 166 -12.22 4.07 2.01
N SER A 167 -11.66 2.93 1.59
CA SER A 167 -11.11 2.75 0.23
C SER A 167 -12.17 2.95 -0.86
N VAL A 168 -13.39 2.42 -0.66
CA VAL A 168 -14.50 2.61 -1.60
C VAL A 168 -14.91 4.07 -1.67
N ILE A 169 -15.07 4.76 -0.54
CA ILE A 169 -15.43 6.19 -0.50
C ILE A 169 -14.38 7.02 -1.25
N ILE A 170 -13.09 6.80 -0.98
CA ILE A 170 -11.99 7.48 -1.68
C ILE A 170 -12.06 7.21 -3.19
N SER A 171 -12.36 5.98 -3.61
CA SER A 171 -12.50 5.64 -5.03
C SER A 171 -13.65 6.36 -5.73
N ILE A 172 -14.77 6.58 -5.03
CA ILE A 172 -15.94 7.32 -5.57
C ILE A 172 -15.58 8.78 -5.78
N PHE A 173 -14.91 9.42 -4.81
CA PHE A 173 -14.42 10.79 -4.97
C PHE A 173 -13.43 10.94 -6.13
N LEU A 174 -12.55 9.94 -6.34
CA LEU A 174 -11.60 9.93 -7.45
C LEU A 174 -12.25 9.83 -8.82
N ARG A 175 -13.45 9.26 -8.94
CA ARG A 175 -14.18 9.15 -10.22
C ARG A 175 -14.85 10.46 -10.65
N GLY A 176 -15.07 11.39 -9.72
CA GLY A 176 -15.76 12.66 -9.95
C GLY A 176 -14.85 13.83 -10.38
N TRP A 177 -13.54 13.62 -10.47
CA TRP A 177 -12.53 14.57 -10.92
C TRP A 177 -11.96 14.16 -12.28
#